data_AF-A0A7K9U738-F1
#
_entry.id   AF-A0A7K9U738-F1
#
_cell.length_a   1.000
_cell.length_b   1.000
_cell.length_c   1.000
_cell.angle_alpha   90.00
_cell.angle_beta   90.00
_cell.angle_gamma   90.00
#
_symmetry.space_group_name_H-M   'P 1'
#
loop_
_entity.id
_entity.type
_entity.pdbx_description
1 polymer ?
#
loop_
_entity_poly.entity_id
_entity_poly.type
_entity_poly.pdbx_seq_one_letter_code
_entity_poly.pdbx_strand_id
1 'polypeptide(L)'
;KVSESVREKAWKTYESLSAVDGALAFNKKKKETWGVCIFIVAIDLDEMTFTFTELLKSISISVCTFFRFLKEVDVNMDTVSTKVDSTVSMLKKKYDVLLALYHKFERICGLIYLEQPSSEISSELSSALLLRTYWITFLLAKGKMLQVEDDLVISFQLLLCVLDYFIKLSPPAMLKEPYKSAVSAVAVNGSAQTPRRGQNRNTRTSKPIDPDTKVIEVLCKEHDCNLDEVKNLYFTSFIPFLSSIGVVASNGLPEVEVLSKQYDELYLNNKDIDARLFLDHDETLQPDVIAGSQLKRTPVKNSPDEELHLILAQTPVRAAMNNIQQLIMILNSAPDKPSDILIKYFNNCTVNPKDSILKRVESLEHVFKKKFAEAVGQGCAEIGSQRYKLGVRLYYRIMESMLKSEEERLSVQNFSKLLNDNIFHTSLLACAVEVVMATYGRNASQSDGTSAETDLSFPWILNVFDLKAFDFYKVIESFIKVEPSLTREMIKHLQRCEHQIMESLAWQSVS
;
A
#
# COMPACT_ATOMS: atom_id res chain seq x y z
N LYS A 1 -0.93 -27.73 22.35
CA LYS A 1 -0.14 -26.47 22.30
C LYS A 1 -0.80 -25.36 23.11
N VAL A 2 -2.13 -25.23 23.05
CA VAL A 2 -2.91 -24.27 23.86
C VAL A 2 -2.69 -24.50 25.36
N SER A 3 -2.51 -23.42 26.12
CA SER A 3 -2.37 -23.42 27.59
C SER A 3 -3.68 -23.85 28.28
N GLU A 4 -3.57 -24.31 29.52
CA GLU A 4 -4.74 -24.71 30.31
C GLU A 4 -5.68 -23.53 30.60
N SER A 5 -5.12 -22.36 30.91
CA SER A 5 -5.83 -21.08 31.08
C SER A 5 -6.67 -20.71 29.86
N VAL A 6 -6.08 -20.72 28.66
CA VAL A 6 -6.80 -20.42 27.42
C VAL A 6 -7.88 -21.48 27.15
N ARG A 7 -7.57 -22.76 27.37
CA ARG A 7 -8.53 -23.86 27.15
C ARG A 7 -9.76 -23.72 28.04
N GLU A 8 -9.59 -23.47 29.34
CA GLU A 8 -10.70 -23.34 30.28
C GLU A 8 -11.58 -22.13 29.97
N LYS A 9 -10.97 -20.97 29.69
CA LYS A 9 -11.73 -19.76 29.34
C LYS A 9 -12.41 -19.89 27.99
N ALA A 10 -11.75 -20.46 26.98
CA ALA A 10 -12.35 -20.70 25.67
C ALA A 10 -13.53 -21.67 25.75
N TRP A 11 -13.45 -22.68 26.61
CA TRP A 11 -14.58 -23.58 26.85
C TRP A 11 -15.77 -22.85 27.48
N LYS A 12 -15.54 -21.99 28.47
CA LYS A 12 -16.60 -21.14 29.07
C LYS A 12 -17.22 -20.19 28.04
N THR A 13 -16.40 -19.57 27.18
CA THR A 13 -16.89 -18.73 26.08
C THR A 13 -17.78 -19.54 25.13
N TYR A 14 -17.37 -20.76 24.78
CA TYR A 14 -18.17 -21.67 23.95
C TYR A 14 -19.49 -22.06 24.63
N GLU A 15 -19.49 -22.40 25.91
CA GLU A 15 -20.70 -22.74 26.67
C GLU A 15 -21.69 -21.57 26.65
N SER A 16 -21.19 -20.35 26.89
CA SER A 16 -22.00 -19.13 26.80
C SER A 16 -22.61 -18.93 25.40
N LEU A 17 -21.82 -19.14 24.33
CA LEU A 17 -22.30 -19.03 22.95
C LEU A 17 -23.34 -20.11 22.60
N SER A 18 -23.20 -21.30 23.16
CA SER A 18 -24.10 -22.43 22.92
C SER A 18 -25.45 -22.31 23.63
N ALA A 19 -25.56 -21.44 24.65
CA ALA A 19 -26.75 -21.27 25.48
C ALA A 19 -27.75 -20.23 24.93
N VAL A 20 -27.40 -19.49 23.88
CA VAL A 20 -28.17 -18.35 23.36
C VAL A 20 -29.13 -18.78 22.23
N ASP A 21 -30.29 -18.12 22.12
CA ASP A 21 -31.27 -18.34 21.04
C ASP A 21 -30.63 -18.06 19.66
N GLY A 22 -30.29 -19.14 18.95
CA GLY A 22 -29.37 -19.14 17.79
C GLY A 22 -28.43 -20.36 17.76
N ALA A 23 -28.36 -21.11 18.87
CA ALA A 23 -27.55 -22.30 19.09
C ALA A 23 -27.61 -23.38 17.98
N LEU A 24 -28.69 -23.46 17.20
CA LEU A 24 -28.83 -24.42 16.09
C LEU A 24 -27.82 -24.20 14.96
N ALA A 25 -27.38 -22.96 14.72
CA ALA A 25 -26.39 -22.65 13.69
C ALA A 25 -24.96 -23.00 14.17
N PHE A 26 -24.61 -22.62 15.39
CA PHE A 26 -23.31 -22.91 16.00
C PHE A 26 -23.10 -24.40 16.31
N ASN A 27 -24.17 -25.12 16.65
CA ASN A 27 -24.11 -26.58 16.86
C ASN A 27 -23.84 -27.39 15.59
N LYS A 28 -24.04 -26.83 14.39
CA LYS A 28 -23.66 -27.47 13.12
C LYS A 28 -22.18 -27.26 12.77
N LYS A 29 -21.50 -26.29 13.40
CA LYS A 29 -20.09 -25.90 13.17
C LYS A 29 -19.31 -25.88 14.49
N LYS A 30 -19.39 -26.97 15.26
CA LYS A 30 -18.80 -27.03 16.62
C LYS A 30 -17.30 -26.79 16.61
N LYS A 31 -16.59 -27.39 15.65
CA LYS A 31 -15.13 -27.34 15.55
C LYS A 31 -14.65 -25.91 15.26
N GLU A 32 -15.34 -25.21 14.36
CA GLU A 32 -15.08 -23.83 13.99
C GLU A 32 -15.38 -22.88 15.14
N THR A 33 -16.49 -23.11 15.85
CA THR A 33 -16.87 -22.33 17.04
C THR A 33 -15.80 -22.47 18.14
N TRP A 34 -15.30 -23.69 18.38
CA TRP A 34 -14.19 -23.90 19.30
C TRP A 34 -12.93 -23.16 18.87
N GLY A 35 -12.58 -23.22 17.58
CA GLY A 35 -11.42 -22.50 17.04
C GLY A 35 -11.51 -20.99 17.25
N VAL A 36 -12.68 -20.41 16.99
CA VAL A 36 -12.94 -18.98 17.23
C VAL A 36 -12.83 -18.63 18.72
N CYS A 37 -13.44 -19.42 19.60
CA CYS A 37 -13.34 -19.18 21.05
C CYS A 37 -11.90 -19.23 21.55
N ILE A 38 -11.12 -20.22 21.07
CA ILE A 38 -9.70 -20.34 21.39
C ILE A 38 -8.92 -19.12 20.91
N PHE A 39 -9.20 -18.64 19.69
CA PHE A 39 -8.54 -17.47 19.12
C PHE A 39 -8.83 -16.18 19.90
N ILE A 40 -10.10 -15.89 20.19
CA ILE A 40 -10.54 -14.73 20.98
C ILE A 40 -9.81 -14.72 22.32
N VAL A 41 -9.90 -15.83 23.06
CA VAL A 41 -9.31 -15.94 24.40
C VAL A 41 -7.78 -15.90 24.36
N ALA A 42 -7.14 -16.52 23.38
CA ALA A 42 -5.69 -16.48 23.27
C ALA A 42 -5.17 -15.05 23.04
N ILE A 43 -5.89 -14.22 22.28
CA ILE A 43 -5.53 -12.81 22.08
C ILE A 43 -5.80 -12.00 23.35
N ASP A 44 -6.96 -12.17 23.98
CA ASP A 44 -7.31 -11.44 25.20
C ASP A 44 -6.32 -11.68 26.34
N LEU A 45 -5.76 -12.90 26.41
CA LEU A 45 -4.77 -13.27 27.42
C LEU A 45 -3.31 -13.05 27.02
N ASP A 46 -3.02 -12.60 25.79
CA ASP A 46 -1.65 -12.56 25.24
C ASP A 46 -0.94 -13.92 25.17
N GLU A 47 -1.71 -15.01 25.07
CA GLU A 47 -1.22 -16.40 25.13
C GLU A 47 -1.43 -17.15 23.79
N MET A 48 -1.07 -16.52 22.67
CA MET A 48 -1.05 -17.20 21.37
C MET A 48 0.12 -18.21 21.30
N THR A 49 -0.16 -19.50 21.48
CA THR A 49 0.83 -20.59 21.42
C THR A 49 0.87 -21.32 20.07
N PHE A 50 0.12 -20.83 19.10
CA PHE A 50 -0.07 -21.40 17.77
C PHE A 50 -0.13 -20.26 16.75
N THR A 51 0.08 -20.56 15.47
CA THR A 51 -0.08 -19.56 14.41
C THR A 51 -1.52 -19.51 13.90
N PHE A 52 -1.92 -18.40 13.29
CA PHE A 52 -3.24 -18.30 12.68
C PHE A 52 -3.44 -19.38 11.60
N THR A 53 -2.43 -19.65 10.77
CA THR A 53 -2.48 -20.76 9.80
C THR A 53 -2.67 -22.13 10.47
N GLU A 54 -1.98 -22.43 11.57
CA GLU A 54 -2.15 -23.70 12.31
C GLU A 54 -3.58 -23.85 12.82
N LEU A 55 -4.20 -22.77 13.31
CA LEU A 55 -5.59 -22.77 13.74
C LEU A 55 -6.53 -23.07 12.57
N LEU A 56 -6.39 -22.35 11.45
CA LEU A 56 -7.20 -22.52 10.25
C LEU A 56 -7.13 -23.95 9.71
N LYS A 57 -5.92 -24.52 9.65
CA LYS A 57 -5.70 -25.93 9.28
C LYS A 57 -6.39 -26.88 10.24
N SER A 58 -6.27 -26.61 11.54
CA SER A 58 -6.86 -27.46 12.59
C SER A 58 -8.38 -27.50 12.48
N ILE A 59 -9.05 -26.40 12.14
CA ILE A 59 -10.52 -26.34 11.98
C ILE A 59 -11.01 -26.49 10.54
N SER A 60 -10.10 -26.56 9.57
CA SER A 60 -10.36 -26.81 8.15
C SER A 60 -11.20 -25.73 7.47
N ILE A 61 -10.88 -24.45 7.69
CA ILE A 61 -11.55 -23.31 7.04
C ILE A 61 -10.56 -22.31 6.44
N SER A 62 -11.03 -21.50 5.49
CA SER A 62 -10.27 -20.40 4.90
C SER A 62 -10.21 -19.16 5.80
N VAL A 63 -9.23 -18.29 5.54
CA VAL A 63 -9.12 -16.97 6.18
C VAL A 63 -10.43 -16.17 6.04
N CYS A 64 -11.01 -16.13 4.83
CA CYS A 64 -12.27 -15.41 4.57
C CYS A 64 -13.43 -15.99 5.38
N THR A 65 -13.55 -17.32 5.41
CA THR A 65 -14.62 -17.99 6.17
C THR A 65 -14.43 -17.79 7.68
N PHE A 66 -13.21 -17.79 8.20
CA PHE A 66 -12.93 -17.49 9.60
C PHE A 66 -13.44 -16.09 9.99
N PHE A 67 -13.06 -15.05 9.24
CA PHE A 67 -13.47 -13.68 9.58
C PHE A 67 -14.97 -13.43 9.46
N ARG A 68 -15.62 -14.01 8.44
CA ARG A 68 -17.08 -13.96 8.31
C ARG A 68 -17.75 -14.61 9.51
N PHE A 69 -17.26 -15.78 9.91
CA PHE A 69 -17.81 -16.52 11.03
C PHE A 69 -17.56 -15.82 12.38
N LEU A 70 -16.39 -15.21 12.57
CA LEU A 70 -16.10 -14.41 13.77
C LEU A 70 -17.05 -13.20 13.88
N LYS A 71 -17.33 -12.51 12.77
CA LYS A 71 -18.28 -11.40 12.74
C LYS A 71 -19.72 -11.86 13.08
N GLU A 72 -20.11 -13.05 12.63
CA GLU A 72 -21.39 -13.66 13.02
C GLU A 72 -21.44 -13.96 14.54
N VAL A 73 -20.33 -14.35 15.15
CA VAL A 73 -20.24 -14.58 16.61
C VAL A 73 -20.33 -13.27 17.38
N ASP A 74 -19.62 -12.23 16.93
CA ASP A 74 -19.55 -10.93 17.60
C ASP A 74 -20.92 -10.22 17.68
N VAL A 75 -21.61 -10.10 16.53
CA VAL A 75 -22.93 -9.43 16.42
C VAL A 75 -23.97 -10.00 17.38
N ASN A 76 -23.84 -11.27 17.76
CA ASN A 76 -24.82 -11.92 18.61
C ASN A 76 -24.58 -11.72 20.10
N MET A 77 -23.36 -11.34 20.54
CA MET A 77 -22.98 -11.46 21.96
C MET A 77 -22.01 -10.40 22.52
N ASP A 78 -21.55 -9.41 21.75
CA ASP A 78 -20.55 -8.41 22.18
C ASP A 78 -19.32 -9.06 22.85
N THR A 79 -18.93 -10.25 22.37
CA THR A 79 -17.87 -11.06 22.97
C THR A 79 -16.47 -10.65 22.53
N VAL A 80 -16.35 -9.86 21.47
CA VAL A 80 -15.05 -9.50 20.89
C VAL A 80 -14.54 -8.21 21.54
N SER A 81 -13.34 -8.29 22.13
CA SER A 81 -12.68 -7.12 22.68
C SER A 81 -12.10 -6.23 21.56
N THR A 82 -11.89 -4.95 21.86
CA THR A 82 -11.21 -4.02 20.93
C THR A 82 -9.82 -4.52 20.51
N LYS A 83 -9.16 -5.28 21.38
CA LYS A 83 -7.87 -5.91 21.12
C LYS A 83 -7.98 -7.03 20.09
N VAL A 84 -8.99 -7.89 20.21
CA VAL A 84 -9.28 -8.94 19.23
C VAL A 84 -9.66 -8.32 17.89
N ASP A 85 -10.54 -7.31 17.88
CA ASP A 85 -10.91 -6.59 16.67
C ASP A 85 -9.72 -5.98 15.94
N SER A 86 -8.83 -5.31 16.68
CA SER A 86 -7.61 -4.72 16.10
C SER A 86 -6.72 -5.79 15.45
N THR A 87 -6.56 -6.95 16.10
CA THR A 87 -5.73 -8.06 15.64
C THR A 87 -6.34 -8.73 14.39
N VAL A 88 -7.65 -8.97 14.42
CA VAL A 88 -8.43 -9.52 13.30
C VAL A 88 -8.34 -8.61 12.09
N SER A 89 -8.50 -7.32 12.32
CA SER A 89 -8.41 -6.30 11.27
C SER A 89 -7.03 -6.28 10.64
N MET A 90 -5.97 -6.27 11.45
CA MET A 90 -4.58 -6.34 10.98
C MET A 90 -4.34 -7.60 10.12
N LEU A 91 -4.75 -8.79 10.61
CA LEU A 91 -4.63 -10.04 9.87
C LEU A 91 -5.42 -10.03 8.54
N LYS A 92 -6.64 -9.48 8.54
CA LYS A 92 -7.47 -9.37 7.33
C LYS A 92 -6.79 -8.50 6.27
N LYS A 93 -6.27 -7.33 6.65
CA LYS A 93 -5.55 -6.46 5.72
C LYS A 93 -4.28 -7.10 5.20
N LYS A 94 -3.50 -7.75 6.08
CA LYS A 94 -2.29 -8.48 5.69
C LYS A 94 -2.61 -9.55 4.65
N TYR A 95 -3.65 -10.33 4.87
CA TYR A 95 -4.16 -11.31 3.91
C TYR A 95 -4.56 -10.65 2.58
N ASP A 96 -5.39 -9.61 2.61
CA ASP A 96 -5.91 -8.94 1.40
C ASP A 96 -4.80 -8.30 0.55
N VAL A 97 -3.73 -7.84 1.18
CA VAL A 97 -2.53 -7.30 0.50
C VAL A 97 -1.70 -8.42 -0.09
N LEU A 98 -1.38 -9.46 0.69
CA LEU A 98 -0.60 -10.60 0.20
C LEU A 98 -1.30 -11.34 -0.94
N LEU A 99 -2.62 -11.56 -0.84
CA LEU A 99 -3.43 -12.16 -1.90
C LEU A 99 -3.39 -11.33 -3.19
N ALA A 100 -3.57 -10.00 -3.07
CA ALA A 100 -3.53 -9.11 -4.23
C ALA A 100 -2.14 -9.09 -4.90
N LEU A 101 -1.08 -9.10 -4.08
CA LEU A 101 0.31 -9.13 -4.56
C LEU A 101 0.66 -10.48 -5.20
N TYR A 102 0.22 -11.59 -4.61
CA TYR A 102 0.47 -12.92 -5.15
C TYR A 102 -0.21 -13.12 -6.51
N HIS A 103 -1.50 -12.80 -6.64
CA HIS A 103 -2.18 -12.85 -7.94
C HIS A 103 -1.53 -11.94 -8.98
N LYS A 104 -1.06 -10.76 -8.57
CA LYS A 104 -0.33 -9.85 -9.46
C LYS A 104 1.03 -10.45 -9.86
N PHE A 105 1.75 -11.05 -8.92
CA PHE A 105 3.01 -11.75 -9.13
C PHE A 105 2.85 -12.87 -10.17
N GLU A 106 1.92 -13.81 -9.97
CA GLU A 106 1.67 -14.92 -10.91
C GLU A 106 1.37 -14.41 -12.32
N ARG A 107 0.50 -13.40 -12.42
CA ARG A 107 0.14 -12.78 -13.70
C ARG A 107 1.35 -12.14 -14.38
N ILE A 108 2.19 -11.42 -13.63
CA ILE A 108 3.40 -10.80 -14.18
C ILE A 108 4.37 -11.89 -14.67
N CYS A 109 4.62 -12.92 -13.86
CA CYS A 109 5.49 -14.02 -14.24
C CYS A 109 5.01 -14.75 -15.50
N GLY A 110 3.70 -14.97 -15.65
CA GLY A 110 3.11 -15.54 -16.87
C GLY A 110 3.32 -14.66 -18.12
N LEU A 111 3.49 -13.34 -17.96
CA LEU A 111 3.82 -12.42 -19.05
C LEU A 111 5.32 -12.34 -19.35
N ILE A 112 6.17 -12.64 -18.37
CA ILE A 112 7.64 -12.58 -18.50
C ILE A 112 8.20 -13.87 -19.08
N TYR A 113 7.75 -15.03 -18.59
CA TYR A 113 8.38 -16.32 -18.91
C TYR A 113 7.61 -17.07 -19.99
N LEU A 114 8.35 -17.76 -20.86
CA LEU A 114 7.78 -18.71 -21.83
C LEU A 114 7.19 -19.92 -21.10
N GLU A 115 5.99 -20.33 -21.50
CA GLU A 115 5.43 -21.61 -21.07
C GLU A 115 6.29 -22.72 -21.67
N GLN A 116 6.95 -23.49 -20.80
CA GLN A 116 7.70 -24.67 -21.24
C GLN A 116 6.71 -25.77 -21.59
N PRO A 117 6.87 -26.47 -22.73
CA PRO A 117 6.03 -27.62 -23.03
C PRO A 117 6.18 -28.67 -21.93
N SER A 118 5.06 -29.15 -21.42
CA SER A 118 4.90 -30.11 -20.30
C SER A 118 5.50 -31.50 -20.54
N SER A 119 6.35 -31.67 -21.56
CA SER A 119 6.96 -32.95 -21.92
C SER A 119 8.21 -33.29 -21.11
N GLU A 120 8.76 -32.35 -20.33
CA GLU A 120 9.93 -32.59 -19.47
C GLU A 120 9.64 -32.21 -18.02
N ILE A 121 9.46 -33.22 -17.15
CA ILE A 121 9.25 -33.05 -15.69
C ILE A 121 10.33 -32.14 -15.05
N SER A 122 11.54 -32.10 -15.63
CA SER A 122 12.64 -31.25 -15.13
C SER A 122 12.45 -29.76 -15.41
N SER A 123 11.78 -29.39 -16.52
CA SER A 123 11.60 -27.98 -16.90
C SER A 123 10.45 -27.33 -16.12
N GLU A 124 9.37 -28.08 -15.87
CA GLU A 124 8.24 -27.67 -15.01
C GLU A 124 8.64 -27.56 -13.54
N LEU A 125 9.49 -28.47 -13.05
CA LEU A 125 10.08 -28.36 -11.70
C LEU A 125 10.99 -27.13 -11.58
N SER A 126 11.68 -26.73 -12.66
CA SER A 126 12.54 -25.54 -12.65
C SER A 126 11.76 -24.23 -12.60
N SER A 127 10.62 -24.13 -13.30
CA SER A 127 9.79 -22.92 -13.30
C SER A 127 9.04 -22.75 -11.97
N ALA A 128 8.52 -23.83 -11.40
CA ALA A 128 7.90 -23.82 -10.07
C ALA A 128 8.90 -23.41 -8.97
N LEU A 129 10.13 -23.94 -9.03
CA LEU A 129 11.20 -23.59 -8.09
C LEU A 129 11.61 -22.12 -8.21
N LEU A 130 11.63 -21.59 -9.43
CA LEU A 130 11.93 -20.20 -9.73
C LEU A 130 10.88 -19.26 -9.11
N LEU A 131 9.59 -19.53 -9.36
CA LEU A 131 8.50 -18.76 -8.75
C LEU A 131 8.52 -18.82 -7.22
N ARG A 132 8.79 -20.01 -6.67
CA ARG A 132 8.94 -20.20 -5.22
C ARG A 132 10.07 -19.33 -4.67
N THR A 133 11.21 -19.30 -5.35
CA THR A 133 12.36 -18.47 -4.94
C THR A 133 12.00 -16.98 -4.93
N TYR A 134 11.28 -16.50 -5.95
CA TYR A 134 10.97 -15.08 -6.08
C TYR A 134 9.99 -14.65 -5.00
N TRP A 135 8.93 -15.44 -4.81
CA TRP A 135 7.90 -15.15 -3.81
C TRP A 135 8.47 -15.19 -2.39
N ILE A 136 9.26 -16.21 -2.04
CA ILE A 136 9.88 -16.29 -0.71
C ILE A 136 10.86 -15.14 -0.48
N THR A 137 11.66 -14.78 -1.49
CA THR A 137 12.56 -13.61 -1.41
C THR A 137 11.78 -12.33 -1.17
N PHE A 138 10.66 -12.14 -1.87
CA PHE A 138 9.76 -11.02 -1.66
C PHE A 138 9.17 -11.00 -0.24
N LEU A 139 8.69 -12.14 0.26
CA LEU A 139 8.13 -12.25 1.61
C LEU A 139 9.16 -11.87 2.68
N LEU A 140 10.40 -12.36 2.54
CA LEU A 140 11.51 -12.00 3.42
C LEU A 140 11.86 -10.51 3.34
N ALA A 141 11.94 -9.97 2.12
CA ALA A 141 12.21 -8.56 1.89
C ALA A 141 11.13 -7.70 2.57
N LYS A 142 9.86 -7.98 2.31
CA LYS A 142 8.73 -7.28 2.93
C LYS A 142 8.81 -7.36 4.45
N GLY A 143 8.97 -8.55 5.03
CA GLY A 143 8.98 -8.76 6.47
C GLY A 143 10.17 -8.16 7.22
N LYS A 144 11.32 -7.99 6.55
CA LYS A 144 12.51 -7.37 7.17
C LYS A 144 12.63 -5.86 6.92
N MET A 145 12.07 -5.36 5.80
CA MET A 145 12.30 -3.98 5.35
C MET A 145 11.12 -3.05 5.62
N LEU A 146 9.88 -3.55 5.50
CA LEU A 146 8.67 -2.76 5.66
C LEU A 146 8.08 -3.00 7.06
N GLN A 147 7.82 -1.91 7.78
CA GLN A 147 7.17 -1.94 9.08
C GLN A 147 5.64 -1.88 8.94
N VAL A 148 5.12 -1.26 7.87
CA VAL A 148 3.70 -1.29 7.56
C VAL A 148 3.32 -2.62 6.89
N GLU A 149 2.38 -3.33 7.51
CA GLU A 149 1.92 -4.62 7.01
C GLU A 149 0.99 -4.49 5.79
N ASP A 150 0.20 -3.43 5.73
CA ASP A 150 -0.93 -3.26 4.81
C ASP A 150 -0.73 -2.25 3.65
N ASP A 151 0.46 -1.66 3.49
CA ASP A 151 0.76 -0.77 2.35
C ASP A 151 0.92 -1.60 1.07
N LEU A 152 -0.06 -1.48 0.17
CA LEU A 152 -0.10 -2.21 -1.09
C LEU A 152 0.92 -1.67 -2.11
N VAL A 153 1.13 -0.36 -2.16
CA VAL A 153 1.88 0.30 -3.23
C VAL A 153 3.38 0.06 -3.09
N ILE A 154 3.95 0.33 -1.91
CA ILE A 154 5.36 0.11 -1.61
C ILE A 154 5.67 -1.38 -1.63
N SER A 155 4.75 -2.23 -1.13
CA SER A 155 4.90 -3.68 -1.25
C SER A 155 4.93 -4.13 -2.72
N PHE A 156 4.11 -3.53 -3.59
CA PHE A 156 4.14 -3.82 -5.02
C PHE A 156 5.43 -3.31 -5.69
N GLN A 157 5.89 -2.10 -5.35
CA GLN A 157 7.16 -1.57 -5.82
C GLN A 157 8.35 -2.45 -5.38
N LEU A 158 8.31 -2.99 -4.16
CA LEU A 158 9.30 -3.95 -3.67
C LEU A 158 9.24 -5.27 -4.45
N LEU A 159 8.04 -5.76 -4.78
CA LEU A 159 7.87 -6.93 -5.65
C LEU A 159 8.51 -6.69 -7.03
N LEU A 160 8.37 -5.49 -7.61
CA LEU A 160 9.05 -5.15 -8.86
C LEU A 160 10.58 -5.15 -8.72
N CYS A 161 11.12 -4.74 -7.58
CA CYS A 161 12.57 -4.82 -7.31
C CYS A 161 13.06 -6.27 -7.29
N VAL A 162 12.30 -7.16 -6.64
CA VAL A 162 12.58 -8.60 -6.61
C VAL A 162 12.55 -9.17 -8.04
N LEU A 163 11.49 -8.86 -8.79
CA LEU A 163 11.36 -9.30 -10.17
C LEU A 163 12.50 -8.80 -11.06
N ASP A 164 12.87 -7.51 -10.97
CA ASP A 164 14.00 -6.95 -11.73
C ASP A 164 15.29 -7.75 -11.50
N TYR A 165 15.63 -7.99 -10.24
CA TYR A 165 16.83 -8.74 -9.86
C TYR A 165 16.85 -10.13 -10.50
N PHE A 166 15.75 -10.85 -10.40
CA PHE A 166 15.68 -12.22 -10.89
C PHE A 166 15.54 -12.35 -12.42
N ILE A 167 14.86 -11.41 -13.06
CA ILE A 167 14.78 -11.34 -14.53
C ILE A 167 16.18 -11.14 -15.11
N LYS A 168 17.00 -10.29 -14.49
CA LYS A 168 18.40 -10.06 -14.90
C LYS A 168 19.28 -11.31 -14.79
N LEU A 169 18.98 -12.21 -13.84
CA LEU A 169 19.66 -13.48 -13.68
C LEU A 169 19.13 -14.59 -14.60
N SER A 170 17.95 -14.39 -15.20
CA SER A 170 17.29 -15.40 -16.02
C SER A 170 17.95 -15.51 -17.41
N PRO A 171 18.13 -16.73 -17.96
CA PRO A 171 18.60 -16.90 -19.33
C PRO A 171 17.64 -16.22 -20.34
N PRO A 172 18.13 -15.42 -21.31
CA PRO A 172 17.27 -14.74 -22.28
C PRO A 172 16.37 -15.66 -23.12
N ALA A 173 16.75 -16.94 -23.26
CA ALA A 173 15.97 -17.94 -23.97
C ALA A 173 14.64 -18.28 -23.27
N MET A 174 14.51 -18.00 -21.97
CA MET A 174 13.30 -18.25 -21.18
C MET A 174 12.36 -17.05 -21.12
N LEU A 175 12.80 -15.88 -21.60
CA LEU A 175 12.08 -14.61 -21.47
C LEU A 175 11.27 -14.29 -22.73
N LYS A 176 10.07 -13.75 -22.54
CA LYS A 176 9.24 -13.12 -23.56
C LYS A 176 9.73 -11.69 -23.84
N GLU A 177 9.38 -11.14 -24.99
CA GLU A 177 9.55 -9.70 -25.24
C GLU A 177 8.56 -8.89 -24.37
N PRO A 178 8.92 -7.68 -23.90
CA PRO A 178 10.17 -6.95 -24.16
C PRO A 178 11.34 -7.30 -23.20
N TYR A 179 11.14 -8.21 -22.24
CA TYR A 179 12.13 -8.53 -21.20
C TYR A 179 13.38 -9.22 -21.76
N LYS A 180 13.22 -10.09 -22.76
CA LYS A 180 14.32 -10.73 -23.48
C LYS A 180 15.30 -9.70 -24.06
N SER A 181 14.80 -8.74 -24.82
CA SER A 181 15.61 -7.64 -25.37
C SER A 181 16.24 -6.77 -24.29
N ALA A 182 15.52 -6.50 -23.21
CA ALA A 182 16.02 -5.72 -22.08
C ALA A 182 17.25 -6.36 -21.42
N VAL A 183 17.21 -7.67 -21.16
CA VAL A 183 18.33 -8.43 -20.56
C VAL A 183 19.49 -8.61 -21.54
N SER A 184 19.23 -8.96 -22.80
CA SER A 184 20.30 -9.14 -23.80
C SER A 184 21.10 -7.86 -24.04
N ALA A 185 20.48 -6.69 -23.91
CA ALA A 185 21.19 -5.43 -24.04
C ALA A 185 22.15 -5.11 -22.87
N VAL A 186 21.99 -5.75 -21.71
CA VAL A 186 22.92 -5.68 -20.57
C VAL A 186 24.17 -6.51 -20.86
N ALA A 187 24.00 -7.72 -21.39
CA ALA A 187 25.08 -8.67 -21.67
C ALA A 187 26.08 -8.18 -22.75
N VAL A 188 25.60 -7.45 -23.77
CA VAL A 188 26.43 -6.97 -24.89
C VAL A 188 27.38 -5.82 -24.47
N ASN A 189 27.01 -5.03 -23.46
CA ASN A 189 27.82 -3.88 -23.03
C ASN A 189 28.89 -4.24 -21.98
N GLY A 190 28.80 -5.41 -21.35
CA GLY A 190 29.80 -5.90 -20.39
C GLY A 190 31.12 -6.38 -21.01
N SER A 191 31.19 -6.57 -22.33
CA SER A 191 32.32 -7.24 -23.01
C SER A 191 33.09 -6.39 -24.03
N ALA A 192 32.97 -5.06 -24.02
CA ALA A 192 33.69 -4.21 -25.00
C ALA A 192 34.19 -2.88 -24.42
N GLN A 193 35.26 -2.90 -23.64
CA GLN A 193 36.18 -1.77 -23.55
C GLN A 193 37.60 -2.22 -23.91
N THR A 194 37.97 -2.08 -25.19
CA THR A 194 39.36 -1.86 -25.57
C THR A 194 39.56 -0.36 -25.82
N PRO A 195 40.63 0.27 -25.30
CA PRO A 195 40.81 1.70 -25.42
C PRO A 195 41.33 2.04 -26.81
N ARG A 196 40.45 2.48 -27.73
CA ARG A 196 40.88 3.12 -28.97
C ARG A 196 40.86 4.64 -28.84
N ARG A 197 42.08 5.18 -28.84
CA ARG A 197 42.50 6.59 -28.92
C ARG A 197 41.99 7.23 -30.22
N GLY A 198 41.32 8.39 -30.16
CA GLY A 198 41.10 9.24 -31.36
C GLY A 198 39.92 10.23 -31.33
N GLN A 199 40.19 11.47 -30.87
CA GLN A 199 39.67 12.80 -31.26
C GLN A 199 38.20 13.07 -31.72
N ASN A 200 37.58 14.01 -30.97
CA ASN A 200 36.84 15.24 -31.36
C ASN A 200 35.36 15.27 -31.85
N ARG A 201 34.52 15.85 -30.95
CA ARG A 201 33.49 16.94 -31.09
C ARG A 201 32.26 16.76 -32.00
N ASN A 202 31.07 16.56 -31.41
CA ASN A 202 30.07 17.62 -31.08
C ASN A 202 28.69 17.06 -30.63
N THR A 203 28.22 17.54 -29.47
CA THR A 203 26.83 17.81 -29.04
C THR A 203 25.66 16.91 -29.49
N ARG A 204 25.24 16.02 -28.58
CA ARG A 204 23.84 15.83 -28.15
C ARG A 204 23.86 15.32 -26.71
N THR A 205 23.35 16.10 -25.76
CA THR A 205 23.15 15.69 -24.37
C THR A 205 21.97 14.72 -24.29
N SER A 206 22.15 13.49 -24.76
CA SER A 206 21.38 12.35 -24.27
C SER A 206 22.07 11.88 -22.99
N LYS A 207 21.39 11.93 -21.84
CA LYS A 207 21.89 11.27 -20.63
C LYS A 207 22.26 9.82 -21.01
N PRO A 208 23.45 9.31 -20.64
CA PRO A 208 23.78 7.92 -20.89
C PRO A 208 22.75 7.06 -20.14
N ILE A 209 21.98 6.27 -20.87
CA ILE A 209 21.07 5.28 -20.31
C ILE A 209 21.96 4.19 -19.72
N ASP A 210 21.93 4.05 -18.40
CA ASP A 210 22.60 2.95 -17.72
C ASP A 210 21.93 1.64 -18.18
N PRO A 211 22.64 0.74 -18.90
CA PRO A 211 22.03 -0.48 -19.42
C PRO A 211 21.42 -1.34 -18.31
N ASP A 212 21.89 -1.22 -17.07
CA ASP A 212 21.40 -1.97 -15.90
C ASP A 212 20.00 -1.53 -15.41
N THR A 213 19.40 -0.47 -15.98
CA THR A 213 18.05 -0.01 -15.59
C THR A 213 16.94 -0.39 -16.55
N LYS A 214 17.23 -1.10 -17.65
CA LYS A 214 16.23 -1.40 -18.69
C LYS A 214 15.07 -2.27 -18.24
N VAL A 215 15.35 -3.30 -17.44
CA VAL A 215 14.31 -4.24 -16.96
C VAL A 215 13.34 -3.52 -16.02
N ILE A 216 13.85 -2.81 -15.01
CA ILE A 216 13.01 -2.03 -14.10
C ILE A 216 12.22 -0.92 -14.81
N GLU A 217 12.76 -0.30 -15.85
CA GLU A 217 12.05 0.68 -16.68
C GLU A 217 10.85 0.07 -17.41
N VAL A 218 11.03 -1.13 -17.98
CA VAL A 218 9.94 -1.89 -18.61
C VAL A 218 8.88 -2.24 -17.58
N LEU A 219 9.28 -2.81 -16.43
CA LEU A 219 8.35 -3.20 -15.35
C LEU A 219 7.53 -2.00 -14.86
N CYS A 220 8.18 -0.86 -14.62
CA CYS A 220 7.50 0.35 -14.17
C CYS A 220 6.53 0.87 -15.21
N LYS A 221 6.91 0.85 -16.50
CA LYS A 221 6.05 1.31 -17.60
C LYS A 221 4.82 0.43 -17.79
N GLU A 222 4.98 -0.90 -17.78
CA GLU A 222 3.86 -1.86 -17.94
C GLU A 222 2.87 -1.84 -16.76
N HIS A 223 3.29 -1.29 -15.62
CA HIS A 223 2.50 -1.28 -14.38
C HIS A 223 2.25 0.10 -13.81
N ASP A 224 2.47 1.16 -14.60
CA ASP A 224 2.21 2.56 -14.24
C ASP A 224 2.84 3.00 -12.91
N CYS A 225 4.01 2.44 -12.59
CA CYS A 225 4.75 2.76 -11.37
C CYS A 225 5.72 3.92 -11.59
N ASN A 226 5.93 4.71 -10.54
CA ASN A 226 6.93 5.76 -10.54
C ASN A 226 8.35 5.15 -10.49
N LEU A 227 9.09 5.29 -11.59
CA LEU A 227 10.45 4.75 -11.73
C LEU A 227 11.41 5.26 -10.65
N ASP A 228 11.30 6.52 -10.26
CA ASP A 228 12.21 7.11 -9.28
C ASP A 228 11.94 6.55 -7.87
N GLU A 229 10.67 6.36 -7.50
CA GLU A 229 10.29 5.70 -6.24
C GLU A 229 10.86 4.26 -6.18
N VAL A 230 10.68 3.50 -7.28
CA VAL A 230 11.15 2.11 -7.35
C VAL A 230 12.68 2.02 -7.33
N LYS A 231 13.38 2.88 -8.07
CA LYS A 231 14.86 2.96 -8.03
C LYS A 231 15.35 3.30 -6.62
N ASN A 232 14.73 4.30 -5.97
CA ASN A 232 15.09 4.66 -4.60
C ASN A 232 14.91 3.47 -3.65
N LEU A 233 13.78 2.76 -3.71
CA LEU A 233 13.53 1.57 -2.92
C LEU A 233 14.57 0.46 -3.18
N TYR A 234 14.92 0.26 -4.45
CA TYR A 234 15.92 -0.72 -4.86
C TYR A 234 17.28 -0.45 -4.20
N PHE A 235 17.81 0.77 -4.33
CA PHE A 235 19.15 1.11 -3.85
C PHE A 235 19.22 1.29 -2.32
N THR A 236 18.23 1.94 -1.72
CA THR A 236 18.27 2.29 -0.29
C THR A 236 17.91 1.12 0.62
N SER A 237 17.13 0.17 0.10
CA SER A 237 16.47 -0.83 0.94
C SER A 237 16.73 -2.25 0.42
N PHE A 238 16.47 -2.52 -0.87
CA PHE A 238 16.52 -3.89 -1.39
C PHE A 238 17.95 -4.43 -1.55
N ILE A 239 18.90 -3.64 -2.04
CA ILE A 239 20.33 -4.04 -2.10
C ILE A 239 20.91 -4.35 -0.70
N PRO A 240 20.73 -3.48 0.33
CA PRO A 240 21.11 -3.81 1.69
C PRO A 240 20.47 -5.10 2.22
N PHE A 241 19.18 -5.33 1.89
CA PHE A 241 18.50 -6.57 2.25
C PHE A 241 19.17 -7.80 1.61
N LEU A 242 19.45 -7.78 0.30
CA LEU A 242 20.15 -8.90 -0.38
C LEU A 242 21.49 -9.20 0.29
N SER A 243 22.23 -8.16 0.66
CA SER A 243 23.50 -8.31 1.39
C SER A 243 23.30 -8.96 2.77
N SER A 244 22.20 -8.63 3.46
CA SER A 244 21.88 -9.19 4.79
C SER A 244 21.51 -10.67 4.79
N ILE A 245 20.98 -11.19 3.68
CA ILE A 245 20.62 -12.61 3.54
C ILE A 245 21.75 -13.47 2.94
N GLY A 246 22.95 -12.90 2.79
CA GLY A 246 24.14 -13.62 2.34
C GLY A 246 24.33 -13.69 0.82
N VAL A 247 23.62 -12.86 0.05
CA VAL A 247 23.85 -12.72 -1.40
C VAL A 247 25.10 -11.86 -1.61
N VAL A 248 26.26 -12.50 -1.74
CA VAL A 248 27.50 -11.84 -2.17
C VAL A 248 27.61 -12.00 -3.68
N ALA A 249 28.00 -10.93 -4.39
CA ALA A 249 28.03 -10.79 -5.85
C ALA A 249 28.77 -11.91 -6.64
N SER A 250 29.43 -12.84 -5.97
CA SER A 250 30.20 -13.95 -6.53
C SER A 250 29.61 -15.35 -6.31
N ASN A 251 28.59 -15.55 -5.45
CA ASN A 251 28.08 -16.89 -5.10
C ASN A 251 26.58 -17.14 -5.40
N GLY A 252 25.88 -16.21 -6.06
CA GLY A 252 24.44 -16.37 -6.35
C GLY A 252 23.54 -16.22 -5.13
N LEU A 253 22.23 -16.42 -5.31
CA LEU A 253 21.27 -16.44 -4.20
C LEU A 253 21.43 -17.71 -3.35
N PRO A 254 21.16 -17.63 -2.02
CA PRO A 254 21.01 -18.82 -1.20
C PRO A 254 19.99 -19.81 -1.79
N GLU A 255 20.20 -21.10 -1.54
CA GLU A 255 19.23 -22.14 -1.89
C GLU A 255 17.83 -21.81 -1.35
N VAL A 256 16.79 -22.19 -2.09
CA VAL A 256 15.41 -21.80 -1.76
C VAL A 256 14.99 -22.32 -0.39
N GLU A 257 15.53 -23.46 0.02
CA GLU A 257 15.31 -24.10 1.32
C GLU A 257 15.83 -23.22 2.46
N VAL A 258 16.97 -22.55 2.26
CA VAL A 258 17.54 -21.62 3.24
C VAL A 258 16.64 -20.40 3.39
N LEU A 259 16.20 -19.81 2.27
CA LEU A 259 15.26 -18.68 2.27
C LEU A 259 13.92 -19.08 2.91
N SER A 260 13.41 -20.26 2.55
CA SER A 260 12.16 -20.81 3.09
C SER A 260 12.23 -21.02 4.59
N LYS A 261 13.38 -21.48 5.12
CA LYS A 261 13.61 -21.63 6.56
C LYS A 261 13.71 -20.28 7.27
N GLN A 262 14.42 -19.30 6.71
CA GLN A 262 14.45 -17.95 7.28
C GLN A 262 13.05 -17.33 7.36
N TYR A 263 12.21 -17.58 6.35
CA TYR A 263 10.83 -17.09 6.38
C TYR A 263 10.00 -17.85 7.41
N ASP A 264 10.22 -19.16 7.58
CA ASP A 264 9.56 -19.98 8.60
C ASP A 264 9.77 -19.40 10.01
N GLU A 265 11.00 -19.00 10.33
CA GLU A 265 11.34 -18.36 11.61
C GLU A 265 10.59 -17.04 11.81
N LEU A 266 10.48 -16.21 10.75
CA LEU A 266 9.72 -14.96 10.78
C LEU A 266 8.22 -15.19 10.98
N TYR A 267 7.65 -16.15 10.25
CA TYR A 267 6.25 -16.56 10.36
C TYR A 267 5.92 -17.11 11.76
N LEU A 268 6.75 -18.01 12.30
CA LEU A 268 6.56 -18.57 13.63
C LEU A 268 6.67 -17.51 14.73
N ASN A 269 7.54 -16.52 14.56
CA ASN A 269 7.65 -15.39 15.47
C ASN A 269 6.40 -14.51 15.45
N ASN A 270 5.86 -14.23 14.26
CA ASN A 270 4.68 -13.39 14.08
C ASN A 270 3.37 -14.11 14.45
N LYS A 271 3.35 -15.45 14.39
CA LYS A 271 2.19 -16.30 14.68
C LYS A 271 0.97 -16.01 13.79
N ASP A 272 1.23 -15.62 12.55
CA ASP A 272 0.25 -15.11 11.60
C ASP A 272 -0.03 -16.12 10.47
N ILE A 273 -0.05 -15.63 9.22
CA ILE A 273 -0.37 -16.39 8.02
C ILE A 273 0.91 -16.83 7.32
N ASP A 274 1.07 -18.13 7.10
CA ASP A 274 2.13 -18.66 6.24
C ASP A 274 1.84 -18.34 4.77
N ALA A 275 2.43 -17.26 4.28
CA ALA A 275 2.21 -16.80 2.91
C ALA A 275 2.95 -17.63 1.86
N ARG A 276 3.75 -18.64 2.22
CA ARG A 276 4.31 -19.58 1.24
C ARG A 276 3.23 -20.44 0.61
N LEU A 277 2.16 -20.72 1.38
CA LEU A 277 1.04 -21.55 0.98
C LEU A 277 0.26 -21.01 -0.23
N PHE A 278 0.45 -19.73 -0.60
CA PHE A 278 -0.07 -19.20 -1.87
C PHE A 278 0.47 -19.96 -3.08
N LEU A 279 1.75 -20.36 -3.06
CA LEU A 279 2.39 -21.13 -4.14
C LEU A 279 1.73 -22.49 -4.37
N ASP A 280 1.25 -23.09 -3.28
CA ASP A 280 0.64 -24.42 -3.28
C ASP A 280 -0.88 -24.33 -3.47
N HIS A 281 -1.42 -23.13 -3.73
CA HIS A 281 -2.85 -22.87 -3.85
C HIS A 281 -3.66 -23.40 -2.67
N ASP A 282 -3.11 -23.30 -1.47
CA ASP A 282 -3.66 -23.90 -0.28
C ASP A 282 -5.09 -23.42 0.05
N GLU A 283 -5.99 -24.36 0.36
CA GLU A 283 -7.40 -24.09 0.66
C GLU A 283 -7.60 -23.03 1.77
N THR A 284 -6.66 -22.93 2.73
CA THR A 284 -6.77 -21.95 3.81
C THR A 284 -6.64 -20.51 3.33
N LEU A 285 -5.96 -20.29 2.20
CA LEU A 285 -5.73 -18.96 1.63
C LEU A 285 -6.62 -18.66 0.42
N GLN A 286 -7.43 -19.62 -0.03
CA GLN A 286 -8.33 -19.39 -1.15
C GLN A 286 -9.45 -18.40 -0.78
N PRO A 287 -9.77 -17.44 -1.66
CA PRO A 287 -10.87 -16.52 -1.43
C PRO A 287 -12.22 -17.25 -1.48
N ASP A 288 -13.22 -16.76 -0.74
CA ASP A 288 -14.57 -17.33 -0.78
C ASP A 288 -15.17 -17.19 -2.20
N VAL A 289 -15.60 -18.31 -2.80
CA VAL A 289 -16.25 -18.39 -4.14
C VAL A 289 -17.45 -17.43 -4.27
N ILE A 290 -18.08 -17.08 -3.13
CA ILE A 290 -19.27 -16.22 -3.06
C ILE A 290 -18.94 -14.74 -3.33
N ALA A 291 -17.74 -14.26 -2.99
CA ALA A 291 -17.36 -12.86 -3.18
C ALA A 291 -17.25 -12.49 -4.68
N GLY A 292 -16.82 -13.43 -5.52
CA GLY A 292 -16.80 -13.25 -6.98
C GLY A 292 -18.19 -13.18 -7.62
N SER A 293 -19.22 -13.68 -6.93
CA SER A 293 -20.60 -13.74 -7.45
C SER A 293 -21.49 -12.59 -6.99
N GLN A 294 -21.15 -11.90 -5.89
CA GLN A 294 -21.86 -10.69 -5.41
C GLN A 294 -21.56 -9.46 -6.29
N LEU A 295 -20.41 -9.43 -6.97
CA LEU A 295 -20.07 -8.40 -7.98
C LEU A 295 -20.97 -8.44 -9.23
N LYS A 296 -21.80 -9.47 -9.42
CA LYS A 296 -22.76 -9.59 -10.54
C LYS A 296 -24.20 -9.16 -10.19
N ARG A 297 -24.50 -8.78 -8.94
CA ARG A 297 -25.86 -8.45 -8.51
C ARG A 297 -26.03 -6.98 -8.12
N THR A 298 -25.72 -6.06 -9.02
CA THR A 298 -26.34 -4.73 -8.99
C THR A 298 -27.69 -4.82 -9.73
N PRO A 299 -28.80 -4.26 -9.21
CA PRO A 299 -30.09 -4.32 -9.88
C PRO A 299 -30.00 -3.52 -11.19
N VAL A 300 -30.18 -4.19 -12.32
CA VAL A 300 -30.24 -3.53 -13.63
C VAL A 300 -31.54 -2.75 -13.71
N LYS A 301 -31.42 -1.43 -13.87
CA LYS A 301 -32.54 -0.57 -14.25
C LYS A 301 -32.79 -0.85 -15.74
N ASN A 302 -33.96 -1.40 -16.08
CA ASN A 302 -34.31 -1.74 -17.45
C ASN A 302 -34.43 -0.48 -18.32
N SER A 303 -33.42 -0.19 -19.12
CA SER A 303 -33.51 0.67 -20.32
C SER A 303 -32.78 -0.05 -21.46
N PRO A 304 -33.41 -0.30 -22.63
CA PRO A 304 -32.92 -1.27 -23.59
C PRO A 304 -32.04 -0.64 -24.69
N ASP A 305 -31.09 0.25 -24.37
CA ASP A 305 -30.26 0.92 -25.39
C ASP A 305 -28.82 1.33 -24.95
N GLU A 306 -28.22 0.71 -23.91
CA GLU A 306 -26.79 0.90 -23.61
C GLU A 306 -26.02 -0.40 -23.82
N GLU A 307 -25.12 -0.41 -24.81
CA GLU A 307 -24.15 -1.47 -25.07
C GLU A 307 -23.42 -1.87 -23.78
N LEU A 308 -23.45 -3.18 -23.49
CA LEU A 308 -22.80 -3.85 -22.37
C LEU A 308 -21.27 -3.63 -22.37
N HIS A 309 -20.81 -2.49 -21.85
CA HIS A 309 -19.48 -2.40 -21.25
C HIS A 309 -19.51 -3.13 -19.90
N LEU A 310 -19.30 -4.44 -19.94
CA LEU A 310 -18.90 -5.24 -18.78
C LEU A 310 -17.57 -4.67 -18.26
N ILE A 311 -17.64 -3.73 -17.30
CA ILE A 311 -16.45 -3.23 -16.60
C ILE A 311 -15.87 -4.41 -15.82
N LEU A 312 -14.82 -5.04 -16.35
CA LEU A 312 -14.01 -5.99 -15.60
C LEU A 312 -13.55 -5.28 -14.31
N ALA A 313 -13.92 -5.83 -13.15
CA ALA A 313 -13.46 -5.30 -11.87
C ALA A 313 -11.93 -5.22 -11.88
N GLN A 314 -11.38 -4.02 -11.70
CA GLN A 314 -9.94 -3.81 -11.72
C GLN A 314 -9.31 -4.52 -10.52
N THR A 315 -8.17 -5.18 -10.73
CA THR A 315 -7.38 -5.75 -9.61
C THR A 315 -6.97 -4.64 -8.62
N PRO A 316 -6.82 -4.92 -7.32
CA PRO A 316 -6.50 -3.89 -6.31
C PRO A 316 -5.25 -3.06 -6.64
N VAL A 317 -4.18 -3.70 -7.11
CA VAL A 317 -2.95 -3.00 -7.53
C VAL A 317 -3.23 -2.04 -8.68
N ARG A 318 -3.99 -2.47 -9.70
CA ARG A 318 -4.32 -1.62 -10.85
C ARG A 318 -5.21 -0.45 -10.45
N ALA A 319 -6.17 -0.66 -9.54
CA ALA A 319 -7.01 0.41 -9.02
C ALA A 319 -6.16 1.46 -8.28
N ALA A 320 -5.23 1.03 -7.41
CA ALA A 320 -4.31 1.93 -6.72
C ALA A 320 -3.43 2.73 -7.71
N MET A 321 -2.81 2.06 -8.69
CA MET A 321 -2.00 2.74 -9.71
C MET A 321 -2.81 3.75 -10.52
N ASN A 322 -4.04 3.41 -10.91
CA ASN A 322 -4.91 4.33 -11.64
C ASN A 322 -5.26 5.59 -10.83
N ASN A 323 -5.54 5.46 -9.52
CA ASN A 323 -5.80 6.61 -8.64
C ASN A 323 -4.57 7.52 -8.54
N ILE A 324 -3.37 6.92 -8.40
CA ILE A 324 -2.11 7.67 -8.37
C ILE A 324 -1.90 8.42 -9.70
N GLN A 325 -2.14 7.77 -10.84
CA GLN A 325 -2.01 8.41 -12.15
C GLN A 325 -3.00 9.56 -12.33
N GLN A 326 -4.24 9.44 -11.84
CA GLN A 326 -5.20 10.54 -11.86
C GLN A 326 -4.71 11.75 -11.04
N LEU A 327 -4.17 11.51 -9.83
CA LEU A 327 -3.57 12.58 -9.03
C LEU A 327 -2.38 13.23 -9.74
N ILE A 328 -1.49 12.43 -10.34
CA ILE A 328 -0.35 12.95 -11.11
C ILE A 328 -0.84 13.81 -12.27
N MET A 329 -1.89 13.39 -12.98
CA MET A 329 -2.50 14.17 -14.07
C MET A 329 -3.05 15.52 -13.60
N ILE A 330 -3.75 15.55 -12.46
CA ILE A 330 -4.22 16.80 -11.83
C ILE A 330 -3.05 17.75 -11.57
N LEU A 331 -1.92 17.19 -11.12
CA LEU A 331 -0.75 17.96 -10.71
C LEU A 331 0.22 18.27 -11.86
N ASN A 332 0.03 17.77 -13.08
CA ASN A 332 1.00 17.89 -14.17
C ASN A 332 1.47 19.33 -14.45
N SER A 333 0.59 20.31 -14.32
CA SER A 333 0.92 21.74 -14.51
C SER A 333 1.37 22.46 -13.24
N ALA A 334 1.26 21.84 -12.06
CA ALA A 334 1.60 22.45 -10.78
C ALA A 334 3.11 22.28 -10.49
N PRO A 335 3.88 23.37 -10.30
CA PRO A 335 5.26 23.29 -9.86
C PRO A 335 5.38 22.93 -8.36
N ASP A 336 6.56 22.51 -7.94
CA ASP A 336 6.93 22.27 -6.53
C ASP A 336 7.31 23.56 -5.78
N LYS A 337 7.12 24.71 -6.42
CA LYS A 337 7.42 26.06 -5.92
C LYS A 337 6.22 26.97 -6.19
N PRO A 338 6.08 28.10 -5.48
CA PRO A 338 5.06 29.09 -5.80
C PRO A 338 5.16 29.56 -7.26
N SER A 339 4.03 29.66 -7.94
CA SER A 339 3.95 30.25 -9.29
C SER A 339 4.22 31.75 -9.26
N ASP A 340 4.44 32.36 -10.43
CA ASP A 340 4.56 33.81 -10.55
C ASP A 340 3.29 34.54 -10.08
N ILE A 341 2.11 33.91 -10.23
CA ILE A 341 0.83 34.43 -9.77
C ILE A 341 0.79 34.46 -8.24
N LEU A 342 1.19 33.37 -7.57
CA LEU A 342 1.31 33.33 -6.11
C LEU A 342 2.30 34.36 -5.59
N ILE A 343 3.46 34.47 -6.25
CA ILE A 343 4.47 35.48 -5.89
C ILE A 343 3.90 36.90 -6.01
N LYS A 344 3.06 37.17 -7.00
CA LYS A 344 2.35 38.46 -7.11
C LYS A 344 1.45 38.72 -5.91
N TYR A 345 0.64 37.74 -5.46
CA TYR A 345 -0.16 37.90 -4.24
C TYR A 345 0.71 38.12 -2.99
N PHE A 346 1.84 37.43 -2.88
CA PHE A 346 2.76 37.61 -1.75
C PHE A 346 3.33 39.03 -1.70
N ASN A 347 3.72 39.58 -2.85
CA ASN A 347 4.24 40.94 -2.96
C ASN A 347 3.18 42.01 -2.70
N ASN A 348 1.90 41.72 -2.93
CA ASN A 348 0.78 42.62 -2.65
C ASN A 348 0.34 42.62 -1.18
N CYS A 349 0.91 41.76 -0.34
CA CYS A 349 0.61 41.73 1.09
C CYS A 349 1.32 42.85 1.85
N THR A 350 0.65 43.42 2.87
CA THR A 350 1.25 44.38 3.81
C THR A 350 2.52 43.82 4.47
N VAL A 351 2.47 42.55 4.88
CA VAL A 351 3.64 41.78 5.31
C VAL A 351 3.83 40.65 4.30
N ASN A 352 4.96 40.68 3.58
CA ASN A 352 5.25 39.68 2.55
C ASN A 352 5.49 38.29 3.21
N PRO A 353 4.62 37.30 2.94
CA PRO A 353 4.65 36.02 3.64
C PRO A 353 5.65 35.01 3.05
N LYS A 354 6.27 35.30 1.90
CA LYS A 354 7.02 34.35 1.07
C LYS A 354 8.03 33.52 1.87
N ASP A 355 8.90 34.16 2.63
CA ASP A 355 9.96 33.46 3.36
C ASP A 355 9.40 32.57 4.48
N SER A 356 8.33 33.01 5.14
CA SER A 356 7.66 32.23 6.18
C SER A 356 6.98 30.98 5.59
N ILE A 357 6.37 31.11 4.41
CA ILE A 357 5.74 30.00 3.69
C ILE A 357 6.79 28.98 3.25
N LEU A 358 7.88 29.43 2.63
CA LEU A 358 8.95 28.55 2.15
C LEU A 358 9.62 27.80 3.30
N LYS A 359 9.96 28.48 4.40
CA LYS A 359 10.52 27.85 5.60
C LYS A 359 9.57 26.84 6.24
N ARG A 360 8.26 27.14 6.27
CA ARG A 360 7.25 26.21 6.79
C ARG A 360 7.23 24.92 5.97
N VAL A 361 7.17 25.02 4.64
CA VAL A 361 7.17 23.87 3.74
C VAL A 361 8.42 23.01 3.93
N GLU A 362 9.60 23.60 4.05
CA GLU A 362 10.85 22.87 4.30
C GLU A 362 10.87 22.21 5.68
N SER A 363 10.45 22.93 6.73
CA SER A 363 10.43 22.40 8.09
C SER A 363 9.49 21.20 8.25
N LEU A 364 8.29 21.27 7.66
CA LEU A 364 7.30 20.19 7.71
C LEU A 364 7.71 19.01 6.81
N GLU A 365 8.49 19.23 5.76
CA GLU A 365 9.07 18.15 4.96
C GLU A 365 9.99 17.28 5.80
N HIS A 366 10.87 17.89 6.59
CA HIS A 366 11.79 17.15 7.46
C HIS A 366 11.05 16.31 8.50
N VAL A 367 10.02 16.89 9.13
CA VAL A 367 9.18 16.18 10.11
C VAL A 367 8.42 15.04 9.44
N PHE A 368 7.77 15.32 8.31
CA PHE A 368 7.03 14.33 7.54
C PHE A 368 7.91 13.17 7.11
N LYS A 369 9.07 13.45 6.49
CA LYS A 369 10.02 12.45 5.99
C LYS A 369 10.46 11.51 7.11
N LYS A 370 10.79 12.08 8.27
CA LYS A 370 11.19 11.31 9.46
C LYS A 370 10.04 10.42 9.95
N LYS A 371 8.85 10.99 10.15
CA LYS A 371 7.67 10.25 10.64
C LYS A 371 7.21 9.17 9.68
N PHE A 372 7.27 9.43 8.38
CA PHE A 372 6.97 8.47 7.34
C PHE A 372 7.94 7.28 7.38
N ALA A 373 9.25 7.55 7.52
CA ALA A 373 10.25 6.49 7.63
C ALA A 373 10.13 5.69 8.93
N GLU A 374 9.74 6.33 10.04
CA GLU A 374 9.41 5.67 11.32
C GLU A 374 8.19 4.75 11.21
N ALA A 375 7.19 5.11 10.40
CA ALA A 375 5.99 4.29 10.23
C ALA A 375 6.21 3.16 9.22
N VAL A 376 6.80 3.49 8.05
CA VAL A 376 6.89 2.58 6.89
C VAL A 376 8.13 1.69 6.91
N GLY A 377 9.24 2.21 7.43
CA GLY A 377 10.55 1.59 7.35
C GLY A 377 11.62 2.63 6.98
N GLN A 378 12.78 2.55 7.63
CA GLN A 378 13.82 3.59 7.54
C GLN A 378 14.34 3.81 6.11
N GLY A 379 14.37 2.76 5.29
CA GLY A 379 14.76 2.85 3.88
C GLY A 379 13.76 3.60 2.98
N CYS A 380 12.54 3.87 3.45
CA CYS A 380 11.48 4.52 2.67
C CYS A 380 11.42 6.05 2.84
N ALA A 381 12.42 6.66 3.49
CA ALA A 381 12.43 8.11 3.72
C ALA A 381 12.34 8.93 2.41
N GLU A 382 13.00 8.50 1.34
CA GLU A 382 12.94 9.23 0.08
C GLU A 382 11.59 9.09 -0.64
N ILE A 383 10.91 7.95 -0.47
CA ILE A 383 9.51 7.80 -0.91
C ILE A 383 8.62 8.80 -0.17
N GLY A 384 8.81 8.96 1.14
CA GLY A 384 8.11 9.96 1.94
C GLY A 384 8.33 11.39 1.42
N SER A 385 9.58 11.73 1.11
CA SER A 385 9.97 13.00 0.47
C SER A 385 9.21 13.23 -0.86
N GLN A 386 9.19 12.22 -1.73
CA GLN A 386 8.50 12.29 -3.03
C GLN A 386 6.98 12.46 -2.87
N ARG A 387 6.35 11.75 -1.92
CA ARG A 387 4.91 11.90 -1.62
C ARG A 387 4.59 13.27 -1.03
N TYR A 388 5.40 13.76 -0.10
CA TYR A 388 5.25 15.11 0.45
C TYR A 388 5.34 16.18 -0.64
N LYS A 389 6.27 16.02 -1.59
CA LYS A 389 6.43 16.92 -2.73
C LYS A 389 5.18 17.00 -3.60
N LEU A 390 4.44 15.89 -3.81
CA LEU A 390 3.13 15.94 -4.47
C LEU A 390 2.12 16.76 -3.65
N GLY A 391 2.14 16.61 -2.33
CA GLY A 391 1.32 17.41 -1.41
C GLY A 391 1.63 18.90 -1.51
N VAL A 392 2.91 19.28 -1.60
CA VAL A 392 3.35 20.68 -1.80
C VAL A 392 2.85 21.25 -3.14
N ARG A 393 2.92 20.47 -4.23
CA ARG A 393 2.38 20.88 -5.54
C ARG A 393 0.88 21.16 -5.45
N LEU A 394 0.13 20.26 -4.80
CA LEU A 394 -1.30 20.42 -4.58
C LEU A 394 -1.57 21.64 -3.69
N TYR A 395 -0.86 21.79 -2.58
CA TYR A 395 -0.98 22.91 -1.65
C TYR A 395 -0.84 24.29 -2.33
N TYR A 396 0.20 24.49 -3.14
CA TYR A 396 0.36 25.76 -3.86
C TYR A 396 -0.73 25.97 -4.90
N ARG A 397 -1.09 24.93 -5.65
CA ARG A 397 -2.18 24.98 -6.63
C ARG A 397 -3.51 25.40 -5.99
N ILE A 398 -3.86 24.78 -4.87
CA ILE A 398 -5.09 25.08 -4.13
C ILE A 398 -5.05 26.51 -3.56
N MET A 399 -3.93 26.92 -2.97
CA MET A 399 -3.76 28.27 -2.45
C MET A 399 -3.98 29.32 -3.53
N GLU A 400 -3.41 29.12 -4.73
CA GLU A 400 -3.63 30.03 -5.86
C GLU A 400 -5.11 30.10 -6.27
N SER A 401 -5.79 28.95 -6.33
CA SER A 401 -7.22 28.88 -6.65
C SER A 401 -8.07 29.60 -5.60
N MET A 402 -7.76 29.42 -4.30
CA MET A 402 -8.42 30.14 -3.21
C MET A 402 -8.23 31.65 -3.33
N LEU A 403 -7.00 32.12 -3.56
CA LEU A 403 -6.72 33.57 -3.66
C LEU A 403 -7.39 34.21 -4.87
N LYS A 404 -7.44 33.52 -6.02
CA LYS A 404 -8.19 33.98 -7.20
C LYS A 404 -9.68 34.11 -6.90
N SER A 405 -10.28 33.08 -6.30
CA SER A 405 -11.69 33.10 -5.93
C SER A 405 -12.01 34.20 -4.90
N GLU A 406 -11.10 34.43 -3.94
CA GLU A 406 -11.25 35.50 -2.94
C GLU A 406 -11.05 36.90 -3.53
N GLU A 407 -10.14 37.07 -4.51
CA GLU A 407 -9.98 38.34 -5.24
C GLU A 407 -11.26 38.67 -6.02
N GLU A 408 -11.84 37.69 -6.71
CA GLU A 408 -13.12 37.86 -7.42
C GLU A 408 -14.26 38.22 -6.46
N ARG A 409 -14.30 37.58 -5.27
CA ARG A 409 -15.36 37.79 -4.28
C ARG A 409 -15.26 39.13 -3.55
N LEU A 410 -14.05 39.53 -3.17
CA LEU A 410 -13.80 40.70 -2.31
C LEU A 410 -13.34 41.93 -3.09
N SER A 411 -12.92 41.78 -4.35
CA SER A 411 -12.31 42.84 -5.17
C SER A 411 -11.08 43.49 -4.50
N VAL A 412 -10.30 42.70 -3.74
CA VAL A 412 -9.04 43.11 -3.10
C VAL A 412 -7.91 42.16 -3.47
N GLN A 413 -6.67 42.69 -3.49
CA GLN A 413 -5.45 41.91 -3.80
C GLN A 413 -4.53 41.70 -2.59
N ASN A 414 -4.85 42.32 -1.45
CA ASN A 414 -4.05 42.21 -0.23
C ASN A 414 -4.70 41.21 0.74
N PHE A 415 -4.14 40.00 0.78
CA PHE A 415 -4.56 38.92 1.66
C PHE A 415 -3.60 38.70 2.84
N SER A 416 -2.92 39.77 3.30
CA SER A 416 -1.84 39.66 4.29
C SER A 416 -2.26 38.97 5.58
N LYS A 417 -3.49 39.16 6.07
CA LYS A 417 -3.98 38.47 7.28
C LYS A 417 -4.05 36.96 7.08
N LEU A 418 -4.58 36.51 5.94
CA LEU A 418 -4.72 35.09 5.61
C LEU A 418 -3.37 34.45 5.35
N LEU A 419 -2.53 35.08 4.53
CA LEU A 419 -1.25 34.51 4.09
C LEU A 419 -0.13 34.61 5.14
N ASN A 420 -0.34 35.32 6.24
CA ASN A 420 0.56 35.27 7.40
C ASN A 420 0.00 34.37 8.54
N ASP A 421 -1.16 33.73 8.33
CA ASP A 421 -1.74 32.83 9.32
C ASP A 421 -1.07 31.45 9.25
N ASN A 422 -0.40 31.07 10.34
CA ASN A 422 0.30 29.79 10.43
C ASN A 422 -0.66 28.59 10.38
N ILE A 423 -1.80 28.69 11.05
CA ILE A 423 -2.79 27.62 11.16
C ILE A 423 -3.43 27.38 9.79
N PHE A 424 -3.74 28.44 9.05
CA PHE A 424 -4.25 28.32 7.68
C PHE A 424 -3.30 27.52 6.79
N HIS A 425 -2.01 27.90 6.78
CA HIS A 425 -1.02 27.23 5.92
C HIS A 425 -0.77 25.79 6.33
N THR A 426 -0.64 25.50 7.63
CA THR A 426 -0.47 24.13 8.12
C THR A 426 -1.70 23.27 7.82
N SER A 427 -2.91 23.81 7.98
CA SER A 427 -4.16 23.11 7.66
C SER A 427 -4.29 22.81 6.17
N LEU A 428 -4.00 23.81 5.32
CA LEU A 428 -4.08 23.64 3.87
C LEU A 428 -3.07 22.62 3.36
N LEU A 429 -1.85 22.66 3.88
CA LEU A 429 -0.80 21.69 3.53
C LEU A 429 -1.11 20.30 4.06
N ALA A 430 -1.61 20.17 5.29
CA ALA A 430 -2.07 18.90 5.85
C ALA A 430 -3.16 18.29 4.95
N CYS A 431 -4.15 19.08 4.54
CA CYS A 431 -5.23 18.62 3.68
C CYS A 431 -4.72 18.17 2.30
N ALA A 432 -3.76 18.91 1.72
CA ALA A 432 -3.13 18.52 0.47
C ALA A 432 -2.34 17.21 0.59
N VAL A 433 -1.55 17.06 1.66
CA VAL A 433 -0.79 15.84 1.93
C VAL A 433 -1.72 14.66 2.22
N GLU A 434 -2.82 14.85 2.94
CA GLU A 434 -3.83 13.83 3.21
C GLU A 434 -4.42 13.27 1.91
N VAL A 435 -4.77 14.14 0.94
CA VAL A 435 -5.24 13.69 -0.38
C VAL A 435 -4.21 12.80 -1.06
N VAL A 436 -2.91 13.15 -1.01
CA VAL A 436 -1.85 12.31 -1.57
C VAL A 436 -1.76 10.98 -0.83
N MET A 437 -1.70 11.00 0.50
CA MET A 437 -1.54 9.80 1.31
C MET A 437 -2.71 8.83 1.13
N ALA A 438 -3.95 9.34 1.09
CA ALA A 438 -5.14 8.55 0.80
C ALA A 438 -5.15 7.96 -0.62
N THR A 439 -4.58 8.66 -1.60
CA THR A 439 -4.46 8.18 -2.98
C THR A 439 -3.50 6.98 -3.09
N TYR A 440 -2.43 6.99 -2.31
CA TYR A 440 -1.48 5.87 -2.22
C TYR A 440 -1.95 4.77 -1.27
N GLY A 441 -2.86 5.08 -0.34
CA GLY A 441 -3.53 4.13 0.53
C GLY A 441 -4.46 3.18 -0.23
N ARG A 442 -4.73 2.00 0.35
CA ARG A 442 -5.71 1.08 -0.22
C ARG A 442 -7.11 1.61 0.07
N ASN A 443 -7.79 2.11 -0.97
CA ASN A 443 -9.23 2.34 -0.94
C ASN A 443 -9.94 0.99 -0.83
N ALA A 444 -10.21 0.52 0.39
CA ALA A 444 -11.19 -0.53 0.62
C ALA A 444 -12.58 0.04 0.32
N SER A 445 -12.93 0.17 -0.96
CA SER A 445 -14.29 0.49 -1.33
C SER A 445 -15.21 -0.68 -0.99
N GLN A 446 -16.13 -0.42 -0.06
CA GLN A 446 -17.48 -0.99 0.05
C GLN A 446 -17.57 -2.47 0.47
N SER A 447 -17.75 -2.71 1.77
CA SER A 447 -18.78 -3.68 2.26
C SER A 447 -18.80 -3.82 3.79
N ASP A 448 -17.75 -3.48 4.51
CA ASP A 448 -17.75 -3.61 5.97
C ASP A 448 -17.56 -2.24 6.63
N GLY A 449 -18.57 -1.80 7.40
CA GLY A 449 -18.60 -0.54 8.17
C GLY A 449 -17.57 -0.43 9.29
N THR A 450 -16.48 -1.18 9.19
CA THR A 450 -15.32 -1.18 10.09
C THR A 450 -14.08 -0.96 9.22
N SER A 451 -13.95 0.24 8.66
CA SER A 451 -12.74 0.67 7.97
C SER A 451 -11.66 0.95 9.01
N ALA A 452 -11.01 -0.10 9.52
CA ALA A 452 -9.79 0.11 10.25
C ALA A 452 -8.76 0.67 9.28
N GLU A 453 -8.30 1.86 9.57
CA GLU A 453 -7.38 2.69 8.82
C GLU A 453 -5.98 2.10 8.79
N THR A 454 -5.23 2.29 7.70
CA THR A 454 -3.78 1.98 7.68
C THR A 454 -3.08 2.89 8.70
N ASP A 455 -1.89 2.53 9.18
CA ASP A 455 -1.14 3.37 10.15
C ASP A 455 -0.84 4.79 9.63
N LEU A 456 -0.94 5.00 8.32
CA LEU A 456 -0.72 6.27 7.63
C LEU A 456 -2.01 7.02 7.25
N SER A 457 -3.18 6.46 7.56
CA SER A 457 -4.47 7.09 7.26
C SER A 457 -4.74 8.24 8.22
N PHE A 458 -5.62 9.17 7.82
CA PHE A 458 -6.18 10.15 8.74
C PHE A 458 -6.62 9.48 10.05
N PRO A 459 -6.28 10.02 11.25
CA PRO A 459 -5.72 11.34 11.52
C PRO A 459 -4.18 11.40 11.61
N TRP A 460 -3.44 10.44 11.06
CA TRP A 460 -1.97 10.38 11.16
C TRP A 460 -1.28 11.71 10.80
N ILE A 461 -1.70 12.37 9.72
CA ILE A 461 -1.11 13.64 9.29
C ILE A 461 -1.26 14.76 10.31
N LEU A 462 -2.32 14.75 11.12
CA LEU A 462 -2.54 15.75 12.19
C LEU A 462 -1.45 15.63 13.25
N ASN A 463 -1.12 14.40 13.64
CA ASN A 463 -0.05 14.13 14.60
C ASN A 463 1.33 14.49 14.03
N VAL A 464 1.55 14.27 12.73
CA VAL A 464 2.82 14.60 12.07
C VAL A 464 3.05 16.11 12.04
N PHE A 465 2.01 16.91 11.78
CA PHE A 465 2.13 18.37 11.70
C PHE A 465 1.80 19.11 13.00
N ASP A 466 1.51 18.37 14.09
CA ASP A 466 1.04 18.93 15.36
C ASP A 466 -0.15 19.90 15.14
N LEU A 467 -1.12 19.44 14.34
CA LEU A 467 -2.27 20.22 13.90
C LEU A 467 -3.54 19.74 14.63
N LYS A 468 -4.30 20.69 15.16
CA LYS A 468 -5.59 20.40 15.78
C LYS A 468 -6.62 19.98 14.73
N ALA A 469 -7.40 18.95 15.05
CA ALA A 469 -8.45 18.43 14.19
C ALA A 469 -9.48 19.53 13.82
N PHE A 470 -9.85 20.37 14.78
CA PHE A 470 -10.77 21.49 14.54
C PHE A 470 -10.21 22.54 13.57
N ASP A 471 -8.91 22.76 13.55
CA ASP A 471 -8.28 23.68 12.59
C ASP A 471 -8.23 23.10 11.18
N PHE A 472 -7.91 21.80 11.08
CA PHE A 472 -7.98 21.08 9.81
C PHE A 472 -9.40 21.10 9.21
N TYR A 473 -10.43 20.88 10.04
CA TYR A 473 -11.84 20.88 9.61
C TYR A 473 -12.21 22.14 8.81
N LYS A 474 -11.74 23.31 9.25
CA LYS A 474 -12.08 24.61 8.65
C LYS A 474 -11.65 24.75 7.19
N VAL A 475 -10.66 23.98 6.73
CA VAL A 475 -10.16 24.09 5.35
C VAL A 475 -10.84 23.13 4.37
N ILE A 476 -11.47 22.04 4.85
CA ILE A 476 -11.95 20.94 3.99
C ILE A 476 -12.95 21.42 2.93
N GLU A 477 -14.00 22.13 3.34
CA GLU A 477 -15.05 22.59 2.42
C GLU A 477 -14.47 23.52 1.34
N SER A 478 -13.65 24.48 1.77
CA SER A 478 -13.01 25.42 0.86
C SER A 478 -12.06 24.71 -0.10
N PHE A 479 -11.29 23.73 0.38
CA PHE A 479 -10.39 22.91 -0.43
C PHE A 479 -11.13 22.19 -1.55
N ILE A 480 -12.22 21.50 -1.21
CA ILE A 480 -13.04 20.76 -2.20
C ILE A 480 -13.64 21.72 -3.22
N LYS A 481 -14.15 22.87 -2.77
CA LYS A 481 -14.82 23.85 -3.63
C LYS A 481 -13.90 24.46 -4.69
N VAL A 482 -12.63 24.71 -4.36
CA VAL A 482 -11.69 25.40 -5.27
C VAL A 482 -10.92 24.47 -6.20
N GLU A 483 -11.08 23.14 -6.07
CA GLU A 483 -10.44 22.15 -6.93
C GLU A 483 -11.46 21.17 -7.54
N PRO A 484 -12.11 21.57 -8.64
CA PRO A 484 -13.11 20.74 -9.30
C PRO A 484 -12.51 19.49 -9.96
N SER A 485 -11.18 19.38 -10.07
CA SER A 485 -10.51 18.22 -10.66
C SER A 485 -10.30 17.06 -9.68
N LEU A 486 -10.57 17.25 -8.38
CA LEU A 486 -10.53 16.15 -7.41
C LEU A 486 -11.49 15.03 -7.83
N THR A 487 -11.03 13.80 -7.71
CA THR A 487 -11.86 12.64 -8.03
C THR A 487 -12.94 12.45 -6.97
N ARG A 488 -14.00 11.73 -7.32
CA ARG A 488 -15.10 11.43 -6.39
C ARG A 488 -14.61 10.71 -5.14
N GLU A 489 -13.61 9.85 -5.30
CA GLU A 489 -12.99 9.07 -4.23
C GLU A 489 -12.20 9.98 -3.27
N MET A 490 -11.44 10.94 -3.80
CA MET A 490 -10.73 11.93 -2.98
C MET A 490 -11.70 12.83 -2.19
N ILE A 491 -12.79 13.27 -2.83
CA ILE A 491 -13.82 14.09 -2.17
C ILE A 491 -14.51 13.29 -1.05
N LYS A 492 -14.90 12.04 -1.32
CA LYS A 492 -15.50 11.17 -0.30
C LYS A 492 -14.56 10.92 0.88
N HIS A 493 -13.27 10.76 0.62
CA HIS A 493 -12.26 10.62 1.66
C HIS A 493 -12.20 11.86 2.57
N LEU A 494 -12.11 13.05 1.98
CA LEU A 494 -12.11 14.30 2.74
C LEU A 494 -13.39 14.50 3.56
N GLN A 495 -14.56 14.16 3.00
CA GLN A 495 -15.83 14.15 3.73
C GLN A 495 -15.84 13.15 4.88
N ARG A 496 -15.20 11.98 4.72
CA ARG A 496 -15.04 11.02 5.82
C ARG A 496 -14.14 11.57 6.92
N CYS A 497 -13.03 12.22 6.57
CA CYS A 497 -12.17 12.90 7.54
C CYS A 497 -12.97 13.97 8.31
N GLU A 498 -13.78 14.76 7.60
CA GLU A 498 -14.68 15.75 8.21
C GLU A 498 -15.64 15.10 9.23
N HIS A 499 -16.29 14.00 8.86
CA HIS A 499 -17.16 13.25 9.76
C HIS A 499 -16.41 12.73 11.00
N GLN A 500 -15.20 12.19 10.84
CA GLN A 500 -14.40 11.71 11.98
C GLN A 500 -14.01 12.84 12.95
N ILE A 501 -13.74 14.02 12.41
CA ILE A 501 -13.45 15.20 13.24
C ILE A 501 -14.70 15.59 14.04
N MET A 502 -15.85 15.66 13.38
CA MET A 502 -17.12 16.03 14.01
C MET A 502 -17.62 14.99 15.00
N GLU A 503 -17.36 13.69 14.78
CA GLU A 503 -17.85 12.62 15.66
C GLU A 503 -16.97 12.44 16.91
N SER A 504 -15.66 12.68 16.82
CA SER A 504 -14.76 12.42 17.96
C SER A 504 -13.52 13.32 18.07
N LEU A 505 -12.78 13.58 16.99
CA LEU A 505 -11.43 14.15 17.12
C LEU A 505 -11.42 15.61 17.63
N ALA A 506 -12.42 16.42 17.26
CA ALA A 506 -12.53 17.80 17.76
C ALA A 506 -12.92 17.88 19.25
N TRP A 507 -13.36 16.77 19.86
CA TRP A 507 -13.84 16.72 21.23
C TRP A 507 -12.83 16.13 22.21
N GLN A 508 -11.64 15.77 21.73
CA GLN A 508 -10.58 15.28 22.60
C GLN A 508 -10.09 16.40 23.52
N SER A 509 -9.72 16.06 24.75
CA SER A 509 -9.32 17.00 25.81
C SER A 509 -8.08 17.86 25.49
N VAL A 510 -7.44 17.63 24.33
CA VAL A 510 -6.31 18.41 23.81
C VAL A 510 -6.63 18.98 22.42
N SER A 511 -7.89 19.35 22.15
CA SER A 511 -8.27 20.03 20.91
C SER A 511 -7.65 21.42 20.77
#